data_AF-A0A229T6P9-F1
#
_entry.id   AF-A0A229T6P9-F1
#
_cell.length_a   1.000
_cell.length_b   1.000
_cell.length_c   1.000
_cell.angle_alpha   90.00
_cell.angle_beta   90.00
_cell.angle_gamma   90.00
#
_symmetry.space_group_name_H-M   'P 1'
#
loop_
_entity.id
_entity.type
_entity.pdbx_description
1 polymer ?
#
loop_
_entity_poly.entity_id
_entity_poly.type
_entity_poly.pdbx_seq_one_letter_code
_entity_poly.pdbx_strand_id
1 'polypeptide(L)'
;MGAGSDLRRIVSRRLAPLFADLEDHVFRYGYFRMLGGALASLGTVGLLGQVLGLAWLRVTFATAAVGLFVLVSALSFAGTQRLRGKLKHIEGLLHTYADQTHSSSPLSVREWRQEVTIEENGDAFFRRDLVLDAASNGTLRYVTVNLVYYGTTRLTNRDRRRVRCHAYHAGEDDVDQRTRANGTSVWTFSADGKPKLDIYIHLGTVVQDGDLITVEWDWPGYSADLVNGTAPETFDVLFTKEVGKFEHRVVFRNIRSPAAFKVRNQGAQNLRKRRLGQDVVVEFSAEAPALHTRMGFIADYSQS
;
A
#
# COMPACT_ATOMS: atom_id res chain seq x y z
N MET A 1 40.30 3.09 -24.98
CA MET A 1 39.02 2.42 -24.67
C MET A 1 39.35 1.02 -24.20
N GLY A 2 39.22 0.75 -22.90
CA GLY A 2 39.91 -0.36 -22.24
C GLY A 2 39.05 -1.61 -22.11
N ALA A 3 39.62 -2.76 -22.48
CA ALA A 3 39.05 -4.12 -22.40
C ALA A 3 38.42 -4.46 -21.02
N GLY A 4 38.81 -3.78 -19.94
CA GLY A 4 38.20 -3.94 -18.61
C GLY A 4 36.75 -3.43 -18.50
N SER A 5 36.33 -2.50 -19.36
CA SER A 5 34.95 -1.99 -19.38
C SER A 5 33.98 -2.97 -20.07
N ASP A 6 34.42 -3.61 -21.15
CA ASP A 6 33.64 -4.64 -21.85
C ASP A 6 33.57 -5.94 -21.05
N LEU A 7 34.65 -6.32 -20.37
CA LEU A 7 34.67 -7.51 -19.50
C LEU A 7 33.74 -7.33 -18.29
N ARG A 8 33.70 -6.13 -17.68
CA ARG A 8 32.71 -5.79 -16.65
C ARG A 8 31.28 -5.83 -17.18
N ARG A 9 31.05 -5.34 -18.40
CA ARG A 9 29.71 -5.33 -19.04
C ARG A 9 29.23 -6.75 -19.34
N ILE A 10 30.10 -7.62 -19.87
CA ILE A 10 29.79 -9.01 -20.19
C ILE A 10 29.54 -9.83 -18.91
N VAL A 11 30.37 -9.65 -17.88
CA VAL A 11 30.19 -10.31 -16.57
C VAL A 11 28.90 -9.84 -15.90
N SER A 12 28.59 -8.54 -15.93
CA SER A 12 27.34 -8.01 -15.38
C SER A 12 26.09 -8.57 -16.09
N ARG A 13 26.13 -8.72 -17.42
CA ARG A 13 25.00 -9.21 -18.22
C ARG A 13 24.73 -10.70 -18.01
N ARG A 14 25.79 -11.50 -17.78
CA ARG A 14 25.66 -12.95 -17.56
C ARG A 14 25.36 -13.32 -16.11
N LEU A 15 25.80 -12.52 -15.13
CA LEU A 15 25.53 -12.77 -13.72
C LEU A 15 24.22 -12.15 -13.23
N ALA A 16 23.68 -11.13 -13.92
CA ALA A 16 22.38 -10.52 -13.60
C ALA A 16 21.22 -11.51 -13.39
N PRO A 17 20.99 -12.53 -14.25
CA PRO A 17 19.92 -13.51 -14.03
C PRO A 17 20.17 -14.39 -12.80
N LEU A 18 21.43 -14.79 -12.55
CA LEU A 18 21.79 -15.55 -11.34
C LEU A 18 21.60 -14.72 -10.07
N PHE A 19 21.86 -13.41 -10.12
CA PHE A 19 21.61 -12.51 -9.00
C PHE A 19 20.12 -12.30 -8.74
N ALA A 20 19.28 -12.26 -9.78
CA ALA A 20 17.84 -12.14 -9.63
C ALA A 20 17.22 -13.39 -8.97
N ASP A 21 17.68 -14.59 -9.35
CA ASP A 21 17.22 -15.84 -8.73
C ASP A 21 17.69 -15.98 -7.27
N LEU A 22 18.92 -15.56 -6.98
CA LEU A 22 19.44 -15.50 -5.60
C LEU A 22 18.70 -14.46 -4.75
N GLU A 23 18.34 -13.32 -5.33
CA GLU A 23 17.57 -12.26 -4.67
C GLU A 23 16.17 -12.75 -4.29
N ASP A 24 15.46 -13.44 -5.18
CA ASP A 24 14.14 -14.01 -4.90
C ASP A 24 14.19 -15.08 -3.79
N HIS A 25 15.24 -15.91 -3.80
CA HIS A 25 15.46 -16.93 -2.77
C HIS A 25 15.81 -16.32 -1.40
N VAL A 26 16.62 -15.25 -1.38
CA VAL A 26 16.98 -14.51 -0.15
C VAL A 26 15.79 -13.73 0.41
N PHE A 27 14.94 -13.17 -0.45
CA PHE A 27 13.75 -12.42 -0.04
C PHE A 27 12.68 -13.33 0.60
N ARG A 28 12.56 -14.57 0.14
CA ARG A 28 11.62 -15.58 0.70
C ARG A 28 12.06 -16.17 2.03
N TYR A 29 13.35 -16.41 2.25
CA TYR A 29 13.84 -17.20 3.39
C TYR A 29 14.67 -16.41 4.42
N GLY A 30 14.97 -15.13 4.16
CA GLY A 30 15.64 -14.22 5.07
C GLY A 30 17.17 -14.27 4.99
N TYR A 31 17.77 -13.13 4.66
CA TYR A 31 19.22 -12.90 4.46
C TYR A 31 20.13 -13.50 5.54
N PHE A 32 19.78 -13.32 6.82
CA PHE A 32 20.59 -13.80 7.94
C PHE A 32 20.61 -15.32 8.08
N ARG A 33 19.55 -16.02 7.66
CA ARG A 33 19.42 -17.47 7.82
C ARG A 33 20.27 -18.24 6.81
N MET A 34 20.30 -17.79 5.56
CA MET A 34 21.17 -18.39 4.53
C MET A 34 22.65 -18.09 4.78
N LEU A 35 23.00 -16.86 5.13
CA LEU A 35 24.38 -16.51 5.47
C LEU A 35 24.87 -17.28 6.71
N GLY A 36 24.03 -17.40 7.74
CA GLY A 36 24.33 -18.22 8.91
C GLY A 36 24.56 -19.69 8.56
N GLY A 37 23.72 -20.27 7.70
CA GLY A 37 23.86 -21.66 7.24
C GLY A 37 25.13 -21.91 6.40
N ALA A 38 25.46 -20.99 5.49
CA ALA A 38 26.66 -21.08 4.67
C ALA A 38 27.96 -20.89 5.48
N LEU A 39 27.95 -19.97 6.45
CA LEU A 39 29.08 -19.79 7.38
C LEU A 39 29.25 -20.99 8.30
N ALA A 40 28.15 -21.58 8.78
CA ALA A 40 28.19 -22.78 9.62
C ALA A 40 28.75 -23.99 8.84
N SER A 41 28.28 -24.24 7.62
CA SER A 41 28.76 -25.36 6.80
C SER A 41 30.22 -25.21 6.40
N LEU A 42 30.65 -24.00 6.02
CA LEU A 42 32.05 -23.69 5.76
C LEU A 42 32.89 -23.89 7.03
N GLY A 43 32.44 -23.42 8.19
CA GLY A 43 33.10 -23.63 9.47
C GLY A 43 33.30 -25.11 9.79
N THR A 44 32.29 -25.95 9.54
CA THR A 44 32.38 -27.40 9.75
C THR A 44 33.39 -28.07 8.81
N VAL A 45 33.41 -27.70 7.52
CA VAL A 45 34.37 -28.25 6.54
C VAL A 45 35.81 -27.81 6.84
N GLY A 46 36.00 -26.57 7.27
CA GLY A 46 37.31 -26.04 7.66
C GLY A 46 37.89 -26.76 8.90
N LEU A 47 37.05 -27.00 9.91
CA LEU A 47 37.43 -27.77 11.10
C LEU A 47 37.77 -29.23 10.77
N LEU A 48 36.95 -29.90 9.94
CA LEU A 48 37.22 -31.27 9.49
C LEU A 48 38.52 -31.36 8.67
N GLY A 49 38.79 -30.37 7.81
CA GLY A 49 40.03 -30.30 7.03
C GLY A 49 41.29 -30.02 7.85
N GLN A 50 41.16 -29.33 9.00
CA GLN A 50 42.27 -29.16 9.94
C GLN A 50 42.54 -30.44 10.74
N VAL A 51 41.50 -31.11 11.23
CA VAL A 51 41.60 -32.33 12.04
C VAL A 51 42.13 -33.51 11.23
N LEU A 52 41.75 -33.64 9.95
CA LEU A 52 42.12 -34.78 9.10
C LEU A 52 43.43 -34.57 8.31
N GLY A 53 44.06 -33.39 8.37
CA GLY A 53 45.35 -33.11 7.72
C GLY A 53 45.33 -33.13 6.18
N LEU A 54 44.15 -33.18 5.56
CA LEU A 54 44.00 -33.32 4.11
C LEU A 54 44.20 -31.97 3.40
N ALA A 55 45.35 -31.81 2.74
CA ALA A 55 45.72 -30.56 2.05
C ALA A 55 44.73 -30.15 0.95
N TRP A 56 44.12 -31.11 0.24
CA TRP A 56 43.15 -30.82 -0.83
C TRP A 56 41.85 -30.19 -0.31
N LEU A 57 41.41 -30.56 0.91
CA LEU A 57 40.24 -29.98 1.59
C LEU A 57 40.47 -28.52 2.00
N ARG A 58 41.72 -28.12 2.28
CA ARG A 58 42.07 -26.74 2.59
C ARG A 58 41.99 -25.85 1.35
N VAL A 59 42.40 -26.37 0.18
CA VAL A 59 42.34 -25.65 -1.10
C VAL A 59 40.90 -25.48 -1.55
N THR A 60 40.06 -26.50 -1.43
CA THR A 60 38.62 -26.39 -1.76
C THR A 60 37.89 -25.44 -0.82
N PHE A 61 38.19 -25.48 0.49
CA PHE A 61 37.67 -24.52 1.46
C PHE A 61 38.09 -23.08 1.13
N ALA A 62 39.39 -22.84 0.87
CA ALA A 62 39.89 -21.50 0.55
C ALA A 62 39.23 -20.96 -0.74
N THR A 63 39.08 -21.81 -1.75
CA THR A 63 38.42 -21.43 -3.01
C THR A 63 36.93 -21.12 -2.80
N ALA A 64 36.22 -21.94 -2.02
CA ALA A 64 34.82 -21.71 -1.68
C ALA A 64 34.61 -20.44 -0.83
N ALA A 65 35.51 -20.18 0.12
CA ALA A 65 35.49 -18.98 0.96
C ALA A 65 35.73 -17.71 0.13
N VAL A 66 36.68 -17.71 -0.80
CA VAL A 66 36.91 -16.61 -1.74
C VAL A 66 35.69 -16.40 -2.63
N GLY A 67 35.10 -17.47 -3.16
CA GLY A 67 33.86 -17.40 -3.94
C GLY A 67 32.70 -16.77 -3.15
N LEU A 68 32.51 -17.21 -1.90
CA LEU A 68 31.49 -16.64 -1.01
C LEU A 68 31.77 -15.17 -0.71
N PHE A 69 33.03 -14.80 -0.45
CA PHE A 69 33.42 -13.41 -0.18
C PHE A 69 33.13 -12.50 -1.37
N VAL A 70 33.45 -12.94 -2.60
CA VAL A 70 33.13 -12.20 -3.83
C VAL A 70 31.62 -12.07 -4.00
N LEU A 71 30.85 -13.14 -3.74
CA LEU A 71 29.40 -13.13 -3.83
C LEU A 71 28.79 -12.14 -2.83
N VAL A 72 29.19 -12.19 -1.56
CA VAL A 72 28.72 -11.28 -0.50
C VAL A 72 29.12 -9.83 -0.81
N SER A 73 30.34 -9.60 -1.31
CA SER A 73 30.80 -8.26 -1.70
C SER A 73 29.99 -7.70 -2.87
N ALA A 74 29.69 -8.51 -3.88
CA ALA A 74 28.86 -8.12 -5.02
C ALA A 74 27.41 -7.81 -4.59
N LEU A 75 26.82 -8.66 -3.74
CA LEU A 75 25.49 -8.46 -3.15
C LEU A 75 25.44 -7.18 -2.30
N SER A 76 26.45 -6.93 -1.47
CA SER A 76 26.55 -5.73 -0.65
C SER A 76 26.69 -4.46 -1.51
N PHE A 77 27.49 -4.51 -2.58
CA PHE A 77 27.66 -3.39 -3.50
C PHE A 77 26.38 -3.08 -4.28
N ALA A 78 25.69 -4.11 -4.80
CA ALA A 78 24.41 -3.96 -5.50
C ALA A 78 23.32 -3.40 -4.57
N GLY A 79 23.24 -3.92 -3.33
CA GLY A 79 22.36 -3.39 -2.29
C GLY A 79 22.62 -1.92 -1.98
N THR A 80 23.91 -1.55 -1.85
CA THR A 80 24.32 -0.17 -1.58
C THR A 80 24.01 0.78 -2.74
N GLN A 81 24.21 0.37 -3.99
CA GLN A 81 23.84 1.21 -5.14
C GLN A 81 22.33 1.42 -5.26
N ARG A 82 21.53 0.38 -5.04
CA ARG A 82 20.06 0.49 -5.05
C ARG A 82 19.54 1.36 -3.91
N LEU A 83 20.13 1.23 -2.72
CA LEU A 83 19.84 2.09 -1.57
C LEU A 83 20.20 3.54 -1.86
N ARG A 84 21.37 3.82 -2.45
CA ARG A 84 21.79 5.17 -2.86
C ARG A 84 20.86 5.77 -3.93
N GLY A 85 20.42 4.98 -4.90
CA GLY A 85 19.46 5.40 -5.91
C GLY A 85 18.10 5.76 -5.30
N LYS A 86 17.60 4.92 -4.39
CA LYS A 86 16.38 5.21 -3.62
C LYS A 86 16.52 6.46 -2.76
N LEU A 87 17.66 6.61 -2.07
CA LEU A 87 17.96 7.80 -1.25
C LEU A 87 17.95 9.08 -2.07
N LYS A 88 18.63 9.13 -3.22
CA LYS A 88 18.62 10.30 -4.10
C LYS A 88 17.23 10.63 -4.65
N HIS A 89 16.45 9.61 -5.00
CA HIS A 89 15.08 9.82 -5.46
C HIS A 89 14.18 10.38 -4.35
N ILE A 90 14.28 9.82 -3.14
CA ILE A 90 13.56 10.30 -1.96
C ILE A 90 14.01 11.72 -1.59
N GLU A 91 15.31 12.01 -1.64
CA GLU A 91 15.87 13.34 -1.39
C GLU A 91 15.35 14.37 -2.39
N GLY A 92 15.32 14.04 -3.69
CA GLY A 92 14.73 14.91 -4.72
C GLY A 92 13.24 15.16 -4.52
N LEU A 93 12.47 14.13 -4.15
CA LEU A 93 11.06 14.28 -3.80
C LEU A 93 10.89 15.16 -2.55
N LEU A 94 11.68 14.91 -1.50
CA LEU A 94 11.60 15.66 -0.24
C LEU A 94 11.96 17.14 -0.40
N HIS A 95 12.97 17.48 -1.20
CA HIS A 95 13.29 18.88 -1.50
C HIS A 95 12.13 19.56 -2.24
N THR A 96 11.58 18.88 -3.25
CA THR A 96 10.43 19.42 -3.99
C THR A 96 9.20 19.60 -3.09
N TYR A 97 8.98 18.67 -2.16
CA TYR A 97 7.93 18.78 -1.14
C TYR A 97 8.18 19.92 -0.15
N ALA A 98 9.42 20.07 0.33
CA ALA A 98 9.80 21.11 1.27
C ALA A 98 9.56 22.52 0.67
N ASP A 99 9.93 22.72 -0.60
CA ASP A 99 9.72 23.98 -1.32
C ASP A 99 8.22 24.29 -1.52
N GLN A 100 7.36 23.28 -1.46
CA GLN A 100 5.93 23.40 -1.73
C GLN A 100 5.03 23.19 -0.51
N THR A 101 5.61 22.99 0.68
CA THR A 101 4.86 22.79 1.94
C THR A 101 3.90 23.94 2.27
N HIS A 102 4.14 25.13 1.70
CA HIS A 102 3.31 26.32 1.89
C HIS A 102 2.23 26.50 0.82
N SER A 103 2.25 25.73 -0.27
CA SER A 103 1.20 25.72 -1.28
C SER A 103 0.25 24.58 -0.95
N SER A 104 -1.00 24.89 -0.57
CA SER A 104 -2.06 23.91 -0.75
C SER A 104 -2.02 23.46 -2.22
N SER A 105 -2.06 22.16 -2.49
CA SER A 105 -2.18 21.68 -3.87
C SER A 105 -3.63 21.89 -4.29
N PRO A 106 -3.97 22.88 -5.16
CA PRO A 106 -5.33 23.08 -5.68
C PRO A 106 -5.71 21.98 -6.67
N LEU A 107 -5.91 20.78 -6.15
CA LEU A 107 -6.37 19.65 -6.94
C LEU A 107 -7.81 19.37 -6.53
N SER A 108 -8.73 19.86 -7.36
CA SER A 108 -10.15 19.55 -7.27
C SER A 108 -10.41 18.16 -7.86
N VAL A 109 -11.42 17.49 -7.29
CA VAL A 109 -11.85 16.17 -7.73
C VAL A 109 -13.20 16.33 -8.40
N ARG A 110 -13.25 16.13 -9.72
CA ARG A 110 -14.47 16.16 -10.52
C ARG A 110 -15.50 15.17 -9.98
N GLU A 111 -15.06 13.93 -9.79
CA GLU A 111 -15.91 12.83 -9.33
C GLU A 111 -15.18 11.92 -8.35
N TRP A 112 -15.83 11.59 -7.23
CA TRP A 112 -15.36 10.60 -6.27
C TRP A 112 -16.40 9.51 -6.11
N ARG A 113 -16.05 8.30 -6.56
CA ARG A 113 -16.83 7.08 -6.30
C ARG A 113 -16.12 6.22 -5.26
N GLN A 114 -16.82 5.85 -4.19
CA GLN A 114 -16.31 4.98 -3.14
C GLN A 114 -17.19 3.74 -3.01
N GLU A 115 -16.59 2.58 -3.22
CA GLU A 115 -17.23 1.30 -2.98
C GLU A 115 -16.54 0.58 -1.81
N VAL A 116 -17.34 0.05 -0.90
CA VAL A 116 -16.87 -0.72 0.24
C VAL A 116 -17.62 -2.02 0.26
N THR A 117 -16.90 -3.13 0.25
CA THR A 117 -17.46 -4.47 0.41
C THR A 117 -17.03 -5.01 1.75
N ILE A 118 -18.00 -5.46 2.55
CA ILE A 118 -17.78 -6.10 3.84
C ILE A 118 -18.19 -7.55 3.71
N GLU A 119 -17.22 -8.43 3.90
CA GLU A 119 -17.40 -9.88 3.86
C GLU A 119 -18.03 -10.40 5.17
N GLU A 120 -18.53 -11.63 5.15
CA GLU A 120 -19.16 -12.28 6.31
C GLU A 120 -18.24 -12.44 7.52
N ASN A 121 -16.92 -12.45 7.31
CA ASN A 121 -15.94 -12.55 8.38
C ASN A 121 -15.54 -11.16 8.95
N GLY A 122 -16.10 -10.07 8.40
CA GLY A 122 -15.77 -8.70 8.74
C GLY A 122 -14.51 -8.15 8.04
N ASP A 123 -13.91 -8.89 7.10
CA ASP A 123 -12.90 -8.33 6.20
C ASP A 123 -13.56 -7.29 5.29
N ALA A 124 -12.85 -6.20 5.03
CA ALA A 124 -13.36 -5.13 4.20
C ALA A 124 -12.42 -4.83 3.02
N PHE A 125 -13.02 -4.73 1.85
CA PHE A 125 -12.38 -4.25 0.63
C PHE A 125 -12.92 -2.86 0.30
N PHE A 126 -12.04 -1.88 0.19
CA PHE A 126 -12.39 -0.52 -0.18
C PHE A 126 -11.82 -0.22 -1.55
N ARG A 127 -12.62 0.38 -2.43
CA ARG A 127 -12.18 0.95 -3.69
C ARG A 127 -12.63 2.39 -3.77
N ARG A 128 -11.71 3.28 -4.12
CA ARG A 128 -11.99 4.70 -4.37
C ARG A 128 -11.46 5.08 -5.72
N ASP A 129 -12.36 5.54 -6.57
CA ASP A 129 -12.06 6.09 -7.87
C ASP A 129 -12.24 7.60 -7.78
N LEU A 130 -11.17 8.34 -8.08
CA LEU A 130 -11.10 9.80 -8.06
C LEU A 130 -10.77 10.28 -9.46
N VAL A 131 -11.71 10.98 -10.08
CA VAL A 131 -11.51 11.66 -11.37
C VAL A 131 -11.09 13.09 -11.06
N LEU A 132 -9.95 13.49 -11.59
CA LEU A 132 -9.30 14.77 -11.28
C LEU A 132 -9.62 15.81 -12.36
N ASP A 133 -9.66 17.08 -11.96
CA ASP A 133 -9.65 18.19 -12.92
C ASP A 133 -8.21 18.53 -13.34
N ALA A 134 -8.05 19.12 -14.52
CA ALA A 134 -6.74 19.57 -15.00
C ALA A 134 -6.07 20.56 -14.05
N ALA A 135 -4.77 20.35 -13.80
CA ALA A 135 -3.96 21.26 -13.01
C ALA A 135 -2.52 21.33 -13.55
N SER A 136 -2.10 22.53 -13.99
CA SER A 136 -0.75 22.79 -14.50
C SER A 136 -0.22 24.16 -14.05
N ASN A 137 0.35 24.21 -12.85
CA ASN A 137 1.01 25.42 -12.33
C ASN A 137 2.48 25.18 -11.94
N GLY A 138 3.05 24.03 -12.32
CA GLY A 138 4.42 23.64 -11.97
C GLY A 138 4.62 23.18 -10.53
N THR A 139 3.59 23.17 -9.68
CA THR A 139 3.67 22.56 -8.33
C THR A 139 3.41 21.06 -8.38
N LEU A 140 4.13 20.31 -7.55
CA LEU A 140 4.01 18.88 -7.39
C LEU A 140 2.66 18.56 -6.76
N ARG A 141 1.96 17.64 -7.39
CA ARG A 141 0.60 17.26 -7.09
C ARG A 141 0.61 15.95 -6.35
N TYR A 142 -0.19 15.92 -5.30
CA TYR A 142 -0.51 14.69 -4.61
C TYR A 142 -1.98 14.64 -4.26
N VAL A 143 -2.51 13.42 -4.23
CA VAL A 143 -3.84 13.14 -3.74
C VAL A 143 -3.71 12.47 -2.38
N THR A 144 -4.21 13.15 -1.36
CA THR A 144 -4.40 12.51 -0.05
C THR A 144 -5.77 11.84 0.01
N VAL A 145 -5.78 10.58 0.42
CA VAL A 145 -6.96 9.79 0.79
C VAL A 145 -6.73 9.16 2.16
N ASN A 146 -7.79 8.93 2.93
CA ASN A 146 -7.66 8.37 4.28
C ASN A 146 -8.75 7.35 4.62
N LEU A 147 -8.45 6.40 5.49
CA LEU A 147 -9.43 5.49 6.07
C LEU A 147 -9.32 5.52 7.60
N VAL A 148 -10.45 5.65 8.28
CA VAL A 148 -10.53 5.63 9.75
C VAL A 148 -11.01 4.26 10.20
N TYR A 149 -10.38 3.70 11.21
CA TYR A 149 -10.81 2.47 11.86
C TYR A 149 -11.72 2.79 13.05
N TYR A 150 -12.98 2.37 12.97
CA TYR A 150 -13.98 2.67 13.99
C TYR A 150 -14.16 1.57 15.05
N GLY A 151 -13.59 0.39 14.82
CA GLY A 151 -13.69 -0.73 15.75
C GLY A 151 -13.23 -0.41 17.17
N THR A 152 -13.70 -1.24 18.10
CA THR A 152 -13.46 -1.11 19.55
C THR A 152 -12.10 -1.68 19.96
N THR A 153 -11.62 -2.68 19.23
CA THR A 153 -10.35 -3.34 19.49
C THR A 153 -9.17 -2.46 19.07
N ARG A 154 -8.19 -2.27 19.95
CA ARG A 154 -6.98 -1.52 19.60
C ARG A 154 -6.14 -2.27 18.57
N LEU A 155 -5.91 -1.66 17.40
CA LEU A 155 -5.03 -2.22 16.37
C LEU A 155 -3.59 -2.35 16.86
N THR A 156 -3.05 -3.57 16.78
CA THR A 156 -1.62 -3.82 17.01
C THR A 156 -0.78 -3.45 15.80
N ASN A 157 0.54 -3.35 15.96
CA ASN A 157 1.45 -3.16 14.83
C ASN A 157 1.39 -4.33 13.82
N ARG A 158 1.05 -5.53 14.27
CA ARG A 158 0.86 -6.69 13.38
C ARG A 158 -0.36 -6.49 12.50
N ASP A 159 -1.46 -6.04 13.07
CA ASP A 159 -2.73 -5.82 12.33
C ASP A 159 -2.56 -4.71 11.29
N ARG A 160 -1.93 -3.60 11.69
CA ARG A 160 -1.60 -2.48 10.80
C ARG A 160 -0.77 -2.87 9.57
N ARG A 161 0.11 -3.87 9.70
CA ARG A 161 0.95 -4.37 8.59
C ARG A 161 0.22 -5.32 7.65
N ARG A 162 -0.93 -5.86 8.06
CA ARG A 162 -1.75 -6.73 7.21
C ARG A 162 -2.59 -5.95 6.21
N VAL A 163 -2.90 -4.69 6.52
CA VAL A 163 -3.64 -3.79 5.62
C VAL A 163 -2.81 -3.57 4.36
N ARG A 164 -3.36 -3.93 3.21
CA ARG A 164 -2.73 -3.71 1.90
C ARG A 164 -3.39 -2.52 1.23
N CYS A 165 -2.58 -1.68 0.61
CA CYS A 165 -3.05 -0.56 -0.17
C CYS A 165 -2.38 -0.60 -1.54
N HIS A 166 -3.19 -0.47 -2.58
CA HIS A 166 -2.76 -0.38 -3.96
C HIS A 166 -3.29 0.92 -4.54
N ALA A 167 -2.43 1.67 -5.23
CA ALA A 167 -2.80 2.92 -5.89
C ALA A 167 -2.43 2.80 -7.37
N TYR A 168 -3.34 3.24 -8.21
CA TYR A 168 -3.24 3.18 -9.66
C TYR A 168 -3.57 4.52 -10.26
N HIS A 169 -2.94 4.83 -11.39
CA HIS A 169 -3.20 5.99 -12.22
C HIS A 169 -3.45 5.55 -13.66
N ALA A 170 -4.46 6.16 -14.28
CA ALA A 170 -4.77 6.03 -15.69
C ALA A 170 -5.17 7.42 -16.23
N GLY A 171 -4.87 7.68 -17.50
CA GLY A 171 -5.42 8.83 -18.20
C GLY A 171 -6.89 8.61 -18.58
N GLU A 172 -7.57 9.68 -19.01
CA GLU A 172 -8.99 9.63 -19.40
C GLU A 172 -9.26 8.65 -20.56
N ASP A 173 -8.35 8.58 -21.54
CA ASP A 173 -8.49 7.73 -22.72
C ASP A 173 -8.09 6.25 -22.48
N ASP A 174 -7.40 5.97 -21.36
CA ASP A 174 -6.73 4.69 -21.09
C ASP A 174 -7.14 4.09 -19.73
N VAL A 175 -8.40 4.26 -19.32
CA VAL A 175 -8.94 3.81 -18.02
C VAL A 175 -8.70 2.32 -17.73
N ASP A 176 -8.64 1.48 -18.77
CA ASP A 176 -8.38 0.05 -18.66
C ASP A 176 -6.89 -0.29 -18.49
N GLN A 177 -5.99 0.62 -18.89
CA GLN A 177 -4.53 0.44 -18.78
C GLN A 177 -3.98 1.15 -17.55
N ARG A 178 -4.38 0.65 -16.38
CA ARG A 178 -3.96 1.22 -15.09
C ARG A 178 -2.48 0.97 -14.82
N THR A 179 -1.72 2.03 -14.61
CA THR A 179 -0.34 1.96 -14.15
C THR A 179 -0.28 2.09 -12.63
N ARG A 180 0.69 1.45 -11.99
CA ARG A 180 0.85 1.56 -10.54
C ARG A 180 1.35 2.97 -10.20
N ALA A 181 0.57 3.70 -9.42
CA ALA A 181 0.97 5.02 -8.93
C ALA A 181 1.94 4.88 -7.75
N ASN A 182 2.89 5.81 -7.65
CA ASN A 182 3.74 5.91 -6.48
C ASN A 182 2.91 6.49 -5.33
N GLY A 183 2.93 5.81 -4.19
CA GLY A 183 2.20 6.24 -2.99
C GLY A 183 2.99 6.00 -1.73
N THR A 184 2.80 6.86 -0.73
CA THR A 184 3.29 6.67 0.63
C THR A 184 2.11 6.60 1.59
N SER A 185 2.22 5.78 2.63
CA SER A 185 1.15 5.58 3.62
C SER A 185 1.68 5.77 5.03
N VAL A 186 0.89 6.36 5.92
CA VAL A 186 1.24 6.57 7.32
C VAL A 186 0.03 6.34 8.22
N TRP A 187 0.27 5.70 9.36
CA TRP A 187 -0.73 5.56 10.41
C TRP A 187 -0.68 6.77 11.33
N THR A 188 -1.82 7.42 11.47
CA THR A 188 -2.05 8.60 12.32
C THR A 188 -3.30 8.36 13.17
N PHE A 189 -3.81 9.43 13.77
CA PHE A 189 -5.07 9.41 14.50
C PHE A 189 -6.00 10.48 13.93
N SER A 190 -7.29 10.18 13.92
CA SER A 190 -8.34 11.19 13.71
C SER A 190 -8.42 12.14 14.91
N ALA A 191 -9.17 13.24 14.76
CA ALA A 191 -9.43 14.18 15.85
C ALA A 191 -10.05 13.49 17.09
N ASP A 192 -10.86 12.45 16.87
CA ASP A 192 -11.53 11.67 17.90
C ASP A 192 -10.63 10.55 18.47
N GLY A 193 -9.33 10.55 18.17
CA GLY A 193 -8.36 9.56 18.66
C GLY A 193 -8.45 8.18 17.99
N LYS A 194 -9.33 7.99 17.00
CA LYS A 194 -9.43 6.73 16.25
C LYS A 194 -8.24 6.54 15.31
N PRO A 195 -7.69 5.32 15.16
CA PRO A 195 -6.60 5.06 14.21
C PRO A 195 -7.02 5.41 12.78
N LYS A 196 -6.14 6.10 12.06
CA LYS A 196 -6.37 6.54 10.68
C LYS A 196 -5.18 6.15 9.81
N LEU A 197 -5.45 5.63 8.61
CA LEU A 197 -4.44 5.37 7.59
C LEU A 197 -4.55 6.48 6.55
N ASP A 198 -3.55 7.37 6.50
CA ASP A 198 -3.43 8.40 5.47
C ASP A 198 -2.52 7.89 4.35
N ILE A 199 -2.92 8.10 3.10
CA ILE A 199 -2.16 7.75 1.91
C ILE A 199 -2.01 8.97 1.03
N TYR A 200 -0.79 9.18 0.56
CA TYR A 200 -0.38 10.26 -0.32
C TYR A 200 0.05 9.64 -1.64
N ILE A 201 -0.71 9.92 -2.70
CA ILE A 201 -0.46 9.41 -4.05
C ILE A 201 0.22 10.53 -4.83
N HIS A 202 1.41 10.26 -5.34
CA HIS A 202 2.29 11.22 -5.98
C HIS A 202 1.99 11.26 -7.49
N LEU A 203 1.55 12.42 -8.02
CA LEU A 203 1.09 12.57 -9.40
C LEU A 203 2.05 13.37 -10.30
N GLY A 204 3.14 13.90 -9.76
CA GLY A 204 4.08 14.73 -10.51
C GLY A 204 3.59 16.18 -10.64
N THR A 205 4.03 16.92 -11.66
CA THR A 205 3.77 18.38 -11.78
C THR A 205 2.66 18.74 -12.76
N VAL A 206 2.12 17.75 -13.48
CA VAL A 206 1.07 17.92 -14.47
C VAL A 206 0.01 16.84 -14.21
N VAL A 207 -1.23 17.29 -14.06
CA VAL A 207 -2.42 16.43 -14.00
C VAL A 207 -3.32 16.85 -15.15
N GLN A 208 -3.69 15.88 -15.98
CA GLN A 208 -4.59 16.10 -17.11
C GLN A 208 -6.04 16.09 -16.64
N ASP A 209 -6.92 16.75 -17.38
CA ASP A 209 -8.35 16.65 -17.12
C ASP A 209 -8.79 15.19 -17.31
N GLY A 210 -9.65 14.70 -16.42
CA GLY A 210 -10.15 13.33 -16.49
C GLY A 210 -9.17 12.25 -16.03
N ASP A 211 -7.98 12.60 -15.54
CA ASP A 211 -7.06 11.66 -14.91
C ASP A 211 -7.77 10.86 -13.80
N LEU A 212 -7.65 9.54 -13.85
CA LEU A 212 -8.28 8.63 -12.90
C LEU A 212 -7.25 8.08 -11.92
N ILE A 213 -7.52 8.30 -10.64
CA ILE A 213 -6.81 7.65 -9.54
C ILE A 213 -7.71 6.62 -8.87
N THR A 214 -7.30 5.36 -8.94
CA THR A 214 -7.95 4.26 -8.23
C THR A 214 -7.11 3.86 -7.04
N VAL A 215 -7.73 3.80 -5.87
CA VAL A 215 -7.10 3.37 -4.62
C VAL A 215 -7.89 2.22 -4.04
N GLU A 216 -7.21 1.13 -3.78
CA GLU A 216 -7.79 -0.11 -3.29
C GLU A 216 -7.16 -0.48 -1.96
N TRP A 217 -7.99 -0.89 -1.00
CA TRP A 217 -7.57 -1.39 0.29
C TRP A 217 -8.15 -2.76 0.56
N ASP A 218 -7.30 -3.63 1.06
CA ASP A 218 -7.70 -4.89 1.70
C ASP A 218 -7.39 -4.75 3.19
N TRP A 219 -8.45 -4.77 4.00
CA TRP A 219 -8.37 -4.58 5.44
C TRP A 219 -9.03 -5.75 6.19
N PRO A 220 -8.21 -6.73 6.62
CA PRO A 220 -8.71 -7.87 7.36
C PRO A 220 -9.32 -7.49 8.71
N GLY A 221 -10.52 -7.99 9.01
CA GLY A 221 -11.24 -7.78 10.25
C GLY A 221 -11.63 -6.34 10.55
N TYR A 222 -11.74 -5.47 9.53
CA TYR A 222 -12.14 -4.07 9.71
C TYR A 222 -13.50 -3.95 10.41
N SER A 223 -14.50 -4.65 9.91
CA SER A 223 -15.90 -4.63 10.38
C SER A 223 -16.26 -5.83 11.26
N ALA A 224 -15.27 -6.49 11.88
CA ALA A 224 -15.51 -7.69 12.69
C ALA A 224 -16.48 -7.42 13.86
N ASP A 225 -16.35 -6.28 14.54
CA ASP A 225 -17.23 -5.92 15.66
C ASP A 225 -18.69 -5.72 15.20
N LEU A 226 -18.90 -5.15 14.01
CA LEU A 226 -20.22 -4.95 13.42
C LEU A 226 -20.85 -6.29 13.05
N VAL A 227 -20.13 -7.12 12.30
CA VAL A 227 -20.68 -8.39 11.78
C VAL A 227 -20.97 -9.38 12.92
N ASN A 228 -20.20 -9.32 14.00
CA ASN A 228 -20.45 -10.10 15.22
C ASN A 228 -21.53 -9.48 16.14
N GLY A 229 -22.12 -8.34 15.76
CA GLY A 229 -23.15 -7.65 16.55
C GLY A 229 -22.64 -7.08 17.88
N THR A 230 -21.33 -6.88 18.02
CA THR A 230 -20.68 -6.38 19.25
C THR A 230 -20.79 -4.87 19.37
N ALA A 231 -20.63 -4.13 18.26
CA ALA A 231 -20.73 -2.67 18.25
C ALA A 231 -21.23 -2.15 16.90
N PRO A 232 -21.96 -1.03 16.88
CA PRO A 232 -22.29 -0.33 15.63
C PRO A 232 -21.04 0.29 15.02
N GLU A 233 -21.05 0.48 13.71
CA GLU A 233 -19.93 1.01 12.94
C GLU A 233 -20.34 2.20 12.08
N THR A 234 -19.45 3.19 12.00
CA THR A 234 -19.67 4.42 11.24
C THR A 234 -19.05 4.30 9.86
N PHE A 235 -19.83 4.61 8.82
CA PHE A 235 -19.40 4.68 7.43
C PHE A 235 -19.58 6.12 6.97
N ASP A 236 -18.54 6.91 7.17
CA ASP A 236 -18.55 8.34 6.87
C ASP A 236 -17.35 8.79 6.05
N VAL A 237 -17.52 9.97 5.45
CA VAL A 237 -16.49 10.65 4.67
C VAL A 237 -16.40 12.10 5.11
N LEU A 238 -15.17 12.58 5.29
CA LEU A 238 -14.84 13.98 5.55
C LEU A 238 -14.12 14.54 4.32
N PHE A 239 -14.73 15.53 3.69
CA PHE A 239 -14.19 16.18 2.49
C PHE A 239 -13.16 17.25 2.90
N THR A 240 -11.89 17.02 2.58
CA THR A 240 -10.80 17.98 2.81
C THR A 240 -10.35 18.70 1.54
N LYS A 241 -11.02 18.43 0.42
CA LYS A 241 -10.79 19.02 -0.89
C LYS A 241 -12.13 19.16 -1.60
N GLU A 242 -12.19 20.07 -2.57
CA GLU A 242 -13.39 20.27 -3.37
C GLU A 242 -13.67 19.04 -4.22
N VAL A 243 -14.92 18.59 -4.16
CA VAL A 243 -15.42 17.43 -4.90
C VAL A 243 -16.65 17.87 -5.66
N GLY A 244 -16.68 17.70 -6.98
CA GLY A 244 -17.86 18.06 -7.79
C GLY A 244 -19.03 17.12 -7.54
N LYS A 245 -18.78 15.81 -7.62
CA LYS A 245 -19.78 14.76 -7.39
C LYS A 245 -19.23 13.65 -6.52
N PHE A 246 -20.03 13.19 -5.56
CA PHE A 246 -19.68 12.10 -4.65
C PHE A 246 -20.72 11.00 -4.66
N GLU A 247 -20.26 9.75 -4.74
CA GLU A 247 -21.08 8.55 -4.60
C GLU A 247 -20.40 7.56 -3.65
N HIS A 248 -21.14 7.06 -2.67
CA HIS A 248 -20.67 6.03 -1.76
C HIS A 248 -21.62 4.85 -1.73
N ARG A 249 -21.09 3.66 -2.00
CA ARG A 249 -21.76 2.37 -1.91
C ARG A 249 -21.09 1.48 -0.88
N VAL A 250 -21.85 0.94 0.04
CA VAL A 250 -21.40 -0.06 1.02
C VAL A 250 -22.23 -1.33 0.84
N VAL A 251 -21.56 -2.44 0.57
CA VAL A 251 -22.15 -3.77 0.37
C VAL A 251 -21.78 -4.62 1.57
N PHE A 252 -22.78 -5.01 2.35
CA PHE A 252 -22.66 -5.96 3.45
C PHE A 252 -23.07 -7.34 2.92
N ARG A 253 -22.11 -8.25 2.77
CA ARG A 253 -22.36 -9.55 2.15
C ARG A 253 -23.01 -10.53 3.11
N ASN A 254 -23.98 -11.29 2.58
CA ASN A 254 -24.58 -12.44 3.24
C ASN A 254 -25.00 -12.21 4.71
N ILE A 255 -25.65 -11.07 4.96
CA ILE A 255 -26.15 -10.73 6.30
C ILE A 255 -27.26 -11.72 6.69
N ARG A 256 -26.99 -12.52 7.73
CA ARG A 256 -27.88 -13.62 8.17
C ARG A 256 -29.29 -13.15 8.54
N SER A 257 -29.40 -11.96 9.18
CA SER A 257 -30.69 -11.38 9.57
C SER A 257 -30.83 -9.93 9.07
N PRO A 258 -31.23 -9.73 7.79
CA PRO A 258 -31.35 -8.38 7.23
C PRO A 258 -32.35 -7.48 7.96
N ALA A 259 -33.30 -8.07 8.69
CA ALA A 259 -34.28 -7.37 9.51
C ALA A 259 -33.65 -6.76 10.79
N ALA A 260 -32.63 -7.42 11.35
CA ALA A 260 -31.89 -6.90 12.51
C ALA A 260 -30.89 -5.80 12.12
N PHE A 261 -30.50 -5.73 10.84
CA PHE A 261 -29.55 -4.73 10.34
C PHE A 261 -30.20 -3.34 10.25
N LYS A 262 -29.84 -2.44 11.15
CA LYS A 262 -30.34 -1.06 11.21
C LYS A 262 -29.33 -0.11 10.59
N VAL A 263 -29.84 0.94 9.96
CA VAL A 263 -29.03 2.01 9.37
C VAL A 263 -29.56 3.34 9.90
N ARG A 264 -28.69 4.13 10.51
CA ARG A 264 -29.00 5.47 11.01
C ARG A 264 -28.28 6.51 10.17
N ASN A 265 -29.03 7.42 9.54
CA ASN A 265 -28.45 8.50 8.75
C ASN A 265 -27.61 9.44 9.61
N GLN A 266 -26.43 9.84 9.13
CA GLN A 266 -25.55 10.85 9.71
C GLN A 266 -25.18 11.91 8.66
N GLY A 267 -26.17 12.71 8.26
CA GLY A 267 -25.97 13.81 7.30
C GLY A 267 -25.75 13.35 5.86
N ALA A 268 -25.95 12.08 5.53
CA ALA A 268 -25.93 11.60 4.15
C ALA A 268 -27.17 12.08 3.38
N GLN A 269 -26.92 12.63 2.19
CA GLN A 269 -27.95 12.98 1.21
C GLN A 269 -28.27 11.77 0.34
N ASN A 270 -29.51 11.66 -0.15
CA ASN A 270 -29.94 10.56 -1.02
C ASN A 270 -29.67 9.14 -0.47
N LEU A 271 -29.65 8.98 0.86
CA LEU A 271 -29.37 7.70 1.50
C LEU A 271 -30.45 6.66 1.14
N ARG A 272 -30.02 5.53 0.58
CA ARG A 272 -30.88 4.40 0.19
C ARG A 272 -30.31 3.12 0.79
N LYS A 273 -31.18 2.34 1.42
CA LYS A 273 -30.88 0.96 1.83
C LYS A 273 -31.71 0.04 0.95
N ARG A 274 -31.06 -0.92 0.28
CA ARG A 274 -31.71 -1.95 -0.52
C ARG A 274 -31.16 -3.33 -0.19
N ARG A 275 -31.97 -4.35 -0.43
CA ARG A 275 -31.55 -5.75 -0.34
C ARG A 275 -31.36 -6.30 -1.74
N LEU A 276 -30.23 -6.94 -1.99
CA LEU A 276 -29.93 -7.62 -3.26
C LEU A 276 -29.58 -9.07 -2.94
N GLY A 277 -30.55 -9.97 -3.04
CA GLY A 277 -30.38 -11.36 -2.62
C GLY A 277 -30.10 -11.49 -1.12
N GLN A 278 -28.92 -11.98 -0.77
CA GLN A 278 -28.44 -12.10 0.62
C GLN A 278 -27.66 -10.87 1.10
N ASP A 279 -27.37 -9.93 0.20
CA ASP A 279 -26.60 -8.74 0.51
C ASP A 279 -27.50 -7.57 0.93
N VAL A 280 -26.99 -6.76 1.84
CA VAL A 280 -27.56 -5.45 2.16
C VAL A 280 -26.66 -4.39 1.55
N VAL A 281 -27.24 -3.51 0.74
CA VAL A 281 -26.51 -2.42 0.08
C VAL A 281 -27.03 -1.09 0.59
N VAL A 282 -26.12 -0.26 1.08
CA VAL A 282 -26.40 1.10 1.53
C VAL A 282 -25.64 2.06 0.65
N GLU A 283 -26.35 3.00 0.04
CA GLU A 283 -25.80 3.95 -0.92
C GLU A 283 -26.22 5.36 -0.55
N PHE A 284 -25.32 6.32 -0.72
CA PHE A 284 -25.64 7.74 -0.64
C PHE A 284 -24.78 8.54 -1.60
N SER A 285 -25.23 9.74 -1.94
CA SER A 285 -24.56 10.61 -2.90
C SER A 285 -24.71 12.07 -2.53
N ALA A 286 -23.81 12.90 -3.04
CA ALA A 286 -23.83 14.34 -2.85
C ALA A 286 -23.36 15.05 -4.11
N GLU A 287 -23.96 16.20 -4.40
CA GLU A 287 -23.45 17.15 -5.39
C GLU A 287 -22.77 18.29 -4.64
N ALA A 288 -21.53 18.61 -5.01
CA ALA A 288 -20.69 19.62 -4.37
C ALA A 288 -20.71 19.57 -2.82
N PRO A 289 -20.35 18.43 -2.19
CA PRO A 289 -20.36 18.32 -0.73
C PRO A 289 -19.52 19.40 -0.05
N ALA A 290 -20.04 19.97 1.03
CA ALA A 290 -19.37 21.03 1.77
C ALA A 290 -18.06 20.53 2.41
N LEU A 291 -17.01 21.35 2.27
CA LEU A 291 -15.73 21.10 2.92
C LEU A 291 -15.89 20.97 4.43
N HIS A 292 -15.08 20.10 5.03
CA HIS A 292 -15.03 19.84 6.47
C HIS A 292 -16.34 19.35 7.10
N THR A 293 -17.33 18.99 6.28
CA THR A 293 -18.59 18.40 6.74
C THR A 293 -18.50 16.88 6.61
N ARG A 294 -18.81 16.16 7.69
CA ARG A 294 -18.92 14.69 7.65
C ARG A 294 -20.26 14.30 7.06
N MET A 295 -20.24 13.32 6.17
CA MET A 295 -21.44 12.71 5.60
C MET A 295 -21.32 11.20 5.67
N GLY A 296 -22.37 10.53 6.14
CA GLY A 296 -22.35 9.09 6.24
C GLY A 296 -23.59 8.50 6.90
N PHE A 297 -23.41 7.28 7.38
CA PHE A 297 -24.42 6.57 8.17
C PHE A 297 -23.74 5.68 9.21
N ILE A 298 -24.51 5.24 10.19
CA ILE A 298 -24.12 4.20 11.13
C ILE A 298 -24.87 2.93 10.79
N ALA A 299 -24.12 1.84 10.61
CA ALA A 299 -24.65 0.50 10.56
C ALA A 299 -24.69 -0.10 11.98
N ASP A 300 -25.77 -0.78 12.29
CA ASP A 300 -25.95 -1.47 13.57
C ASP A 300 -26.53 -2.85 13.31
N TYR A 301 -25.83 -3.87 13.80
CA TYR A 301 -26.22 -5.27 13.71
C TYR A 301 -26.23 -5.94 15.10
N SER A 302 -26.40 -5.15 16.15
CA SER A 302 -26.64 -5.67 17.50
C SER A 302 -27.94 -6.49 17.51
N GLN A 303 -27.85 -7.73 18.02
CA GLN A 303 -29.03 -8.55 18.22
C GLN A 303 -29.84 -7.94 19.38
N SER A 304 -31.05 -7.45 19.08
CA SER A 304 -32.05 -7.14 20.09
C SER A 304 -32.72 -8.42 20.58
#